data_AF-A0A7W4VE36-F1
#
_entry.id   AF-A0A7W4VE36-F1
#
_cell.length_a   1.000
_cell.length_b   1.000
_cell.length_c   1.000
_cell.angle_alpha   90.00
_cell.angle_beta   90.00
_cell.angle_gamma   90.00
#
_symmetry.space_group_name_H-M   'P 1'
#
loop_
_entity.id
_entity.type
_entity.pdbx_description
1 polymer ?
#
loop_
_entity_poly.entity_id
_entity_poly.type
_entity_poly.pdbx_seq_one_letter_code
_entity_poly.pdbx_strand_id
1 'polypeptide(L)'
;MAYDDQMPSSLDREISTDQQDAFGHRHYAHALKSLIESRTHETPFSIGLLGGWGTGKSSVKQLYTTALADDPSKDGGFTRYQRFHCITFNAWRFGGKDQDIKRALLRHVFLELGGEEENLRDKLFRQVSTTLSIAKP
;
A
#
# COMPACT_ATOMS: atom_id res chain seq x y z
N MET A 1 39.81 28.45 -6.48
CA MET A 1 39.15 27.13 -6.30
C MET A 1 38.02 27.32 -5.33
N ALA A 2 36.79 27.46 -5.84
CA ALA A 2 35.61 27.51 -5.00
C ALA A 2 35.28 26.08 -4.56
N TYR A 3 35.24 25.84 -3.24
CA TYR A 3 34.69 24.61 -2.68
C TYR A 3 33.18 24.68 -2.85
N ASP A 4 32.63 23.80 -3.68
CA ASP A 4 31.20 23.56 -3.76
C ASP A 4 30.83 22.64 -2.60
N ASP A 5 30.66 23.24 -1.41
CA ASP A 5 30.37 22.55 -0.14
C ASP A 5 28.85 22.32 0.00
N GLN A 6 28.23 21.75 -1.03
CA GLN A 6 26.87 21.22 -0.90
C GLN A 6 26.99 19.78 -0.39
N MET A 7 26.95 19.59 0.94
CA MET A 7 26.60 18.28 1.50
C MET A 7 25.24 17.87 0.95
N PRO A 8 25.14 16.83 0.10
CA PRO A 8 23.85 16.40 -0.39
C PRO A 8 23.05 15.88 0.81
N SER A 9 21.92 16.52 1.09
CA SER A 9 20.94 15.96 2.03
C SER A 9 20.38 14.67 1.42
N SER A 10 20.95 13.54 1.82
CA SER A 10 20.41 12.23 1.46
C SER A 10 19.23 11.95 2.38
N LEU A 11 18.03 12.06 1.82
CA LEU A 11 16.81 11.61 2.50
C LEU A 11 16.80 10.08 2.53
N ASP A 12 16.46 9.50 3.69
CA ASP A 12 16.18 8.08 3.79
C ASP A 12 14.99 7.74 2.88
N ARG A 13 15.22 6.87 1.89
CA ARG A 13 14.25 6.46 0.89
C ARG A 13 14.33 4.96 0.72
N GLU A 14 13.18 4.33 0.50
CA GLU A 14 13.14 2.95 0.09
C GLU A 14 13.92 2.72 -1.22
N ILE A 15 14.65 1.61 -1.30
CA ILE A 15 15.20 1.12 -2.56
C ILE A 15 14.08 0.58 -3.46
N SER A 16 14.27 0.70 -4.76
CA SER A 16 13.31 0.24 -5.76
C SER A 16 13.86 -0.84 -6.68
N THR A 17 15.18 -1.10 -6.67
CA THR A 17 15.79 -2.12 -7.52
C THR A 17 16.74 -3.05 -6.77
N ASP A 18 16.93 -4.25 -7.32
CA ASP A 18 17.83 -5.26 -6.77
C ASP A 18 19.30 -4.80 -6.73
N GLN A 19 19.72 -3.91 -7.64
CA GLN A 19 21.10 -3.38 -7.61
C GLN A 19 21.38 -2.52 -6.38
N GLN A 20 20.33 -1.95 -5.77
CA GLN A 20 20.43 -1.14 -4.55
C GLN A 20 20.35 -2.00 -3.28
N ASP A 21 20.07 -3.30 -3.40
CA ASP A 21 19.80 -4.19 -2.27
C ASP A 21 21.06 -4.82 -1.67
N ALA A 22 21.78 -4.04 -0.86
CA ALA A 22 22.97 -4.52 -0.16
C ALA A 22 22.67 -5.53 0.97
N PHE A 23 21.43 -5.58 1.47
CA PHE A 23 21.05 -6.36 2.65
C PHE A 23 20.16 -7.57 2.36
N GLY A 24 19.85 -7.84 1.08
CA GLY A 24 19.07 -8.99 0.67
C GLY A 24 17.56 -8.88 0.94
N HIS A 25 17.01 -7.66 1.01
CA HIS A 25 15.56 -7.41 1.09
C HIS A 25 14.76 -8.09 -0.02
N ARG A 26 15.36 -8.34 -1.19
CA ARG A 26 14.75 -9.09 -2.30
C ARG A 26 14.25 -10.47 -1.89
N HIS A 27 14.92 -11.12 -0.93
CA HIS A 27 14.52 -12.44 -0.45
C HIS A 27 13.21 -12.37 0.33
N TYR A 28 13.02 -11.31 1.13
CA TYR A 28 11.76 -11.03 1.79
C TYR A 28 10.66 -10.62 0.81
N ALA A 29 11.00 -9.82 -0.22
CA ALA A 29 10.06 -9.46 -1.27
C ALA A 29 9.57 -10.70 -2.05
N HIS A 30 10.47 -11.66 -2.32
CA HIS A 30 10.12 -12.94 -2.95
C HIS A 30 9.26 -13.84 -2.03
N ALA A 31 9.54 -13.87 -0.73
CA ALA A 31 8.69 -14.55 0.24
C ALA A 31 7.29 -13.93 0.28
N LEU A 32 7.21 -12.59 0.29
CA LEU A 32 5.94 -11.86 0.24
C LEU A 32 5.16 -12.17 -1.04
N LYS A 33 5.83 -12.18 -2.21
CA LYS A 33 5.25 -12.63 -3.48
C LYS A 33 4.66 -14.03 -3.36
N SER A 34 5.43 -14.97 -2.82
CA SER A 34 5.00 -16.38 -2.69
C SER A 34 3.79 -16.51 -1.79
N LEU A 35 3.68 -15.70 -0.74
CA LEU A 35 2.54 -15.68 0.17
C LEU A 35 1.28 -15.08 -0.49
N ILE A 36 1.42 -13.92 -1.14
CA ILE A 36 0.30 -13.18 -1.75
C ILE A 36 -0.23 -13.89 -2.99
N GLU A 37 0.65 -14.42 -3.84
CA GLU A 37 0.27 -14.92 -5.17
C GLU A 37 0.03 -16.44 -5.22
N SER A 38 0.15 -17.12 -4.07
CA SER A 38 -0.13 -18.55 -3.99
C SER A 38 -1.62 -18.81 -4.21
N ARG A 39 -1.93 -19.76 -5.10
CA ARG A 39 -3.28 -20.27 -5.32
C ARG A 39 -3.75 -21.24 -4.24
N THR A 40 -2.85 -21.69 -3.35
CA THR A 40 -3.16 -22.66 -2.30
C THR A 40 -3.54 -22.01 -0.98
N HIS A 41 -3.31 -20.71 -0.81
CA HIS A 41 -3.67 -20.01 0.42
C HIS A 41 -5.13 -19.55 0.39
N GLU A 42 -5.86 -19.87 1.46
CA GLU A 42 -7.24 -19.40 1.64
C GLU A 42 -7.25 -17.94 2.10
N THR A 43 -8.00 -17.09 1.40
CA THR A 43 -8.19 -15.67 1.76
C THR A 43 -9.52 -15.48 2.51
N PRO A 44 -9.64 -14.46 3.40
CA PRO A 44 -8.68 -13.38 3.70
C PRO A 44 -7.65 -13.76 4.78
N PHE A 45 -6.44 -13.22 4.66
CA PHE A 45 -5.40 -13.30 5.69
C PHE A 45 -4.67 -11.96 5.86
N SER A 46 -3.91 -11.82 6.95
CA SER A 46 -3.09 -10.64 7.24
C SER A 46 -1.62 -11.03 7.35
N ILE A 47 -0.73 -10.26 6.71
CA ILE A 47 0.72 -10.43 6.79
C ILE A 47 1.30 -9.26 7.59
N GLY A 48 2.09 -9.57 8.61
CA GLY A 48 2.84 -8.58 9.39
C GLY A 48 4.32 -8.56 8.97
N LEU A 49 4.80 -7.41 8.49
CA LEU A 49 6.24 -7.18 8.30
C LEU A 49 6.81 -6.45 9.51
N LEU A 50 7.52 -7.20 10.37
CA LEU A 50 8.03 -6.72 11.66
C LEU A 50 9.52 -6.40 11.60
N GLY A 51 9.96 -5.38 12.33
CA GLY A 51 11.37 -4.99 12.41
C GLY A 51 11.56 -3.55 12.92
N GLY A 52 12.74 -3.26 13.46
CA GLY A 52 13.07 -1.93 14.01
C GLY A 52 13.01 -0.79 12.98
N TRP A 53 13.04 0.46 13.42
CA TRP A 53 13.11 1.62 12.51
C TRP A 53 14.39 1.57 11.66
N GLY A 54 14.33 1.99 10.39
CA GLY A 54 15.47 1.96 9.47
C GLY A 54 15.88 0.58 8.91
N THR A 55 15.17 -0.51 9.27
CA THR A 55 15.50 -1.88 8.82
C THR A 55 15.06 -2.21 7.39
N GLY A 56 14.63 -1.23 6.58
CA GLY A 56 14.27 -1.48 5.17
C GLY A 56 12.90 -2.16 4.94
N LYS A 57 11.98 -2.15 5.90
CA LYS A 57 10.61 -2.69 5.70
C LYS A 57 9.89 -2.06 4.51
N SER A 58 9.99 -0.73 4.35
CA SER A 58 9.43 -0.03 3.20
C SER A 58 10.08 -0.46 1.89
N SER A 59 11.37 -0.79 1.91
CA SER A 59 12.11 -1.34 0.78
C SER A 59 11.63 -2.72 0.36
N VAL A 60 11.38 -3.62 1.31
CA VAL A 60 10.79 -4.95 1.00
C VAL A 60 9.47 -4.80 0.26
N LYS A 61 8.58 -3.93 0.76
CA LYS A 61 7.32 -3.61 0.10
C LYS A 61 7.55 -3.04 -1.31
N GLN A 62 8.46 -2.07 -1.44
CA GLN A 62 8.74 -1.38 -2.69
C GLN A 62 9.32 -2.29 -3.77
N LEU A 63 10.24 -3.18 -3.39
CA LEU A 63 10.80 -4.19 -4.31
C LEU A 63 9.70 -5.11 -4.84
N TYR A 64 8.79 -5.56 -3.98
CA TYR A 64 7.66 -6.38 -4.41
C TYR A 64 6.73 -5.63 -5.38
N THR A 65 6.33 -4.40 -5.05
CA THR A 65 5.42 -3.62 -5.90
C THR A 65 6.05 -3.21 -7.23
N THR A 66 7.35 -2.89 -7.24
CA THR A 66 8.10 -2.58 -8.47
C THR A 66 8.18 -3.82 -9.35
N ALA A 67 8.60 -4.96 -8.80
CA ALA A 67 8.65 -6.22 -9.52
C ALA A 67 7.27 -6.73 -9.98
N LEU A 68 6.17 -6.28 -9.36
CA LEU A 68 4.81 -6.59 -9.79
C LEU A 68 4.38 -5.73 -10.99
N ALA A 69 4.74 -4.45 -11.00
CA ALA A 69 4.43 -3.51 -12.07
C ALA A 69 5.28 -3.76 -13.33
N ASP A 70 6.55 -4.09 -13.16
CA ASP A 70 7.52 -4.27 -14.26
C ASP A 70 7.43 -5.64 -14.94
N ASP A 71 6.54 -6.52 -14.50
CA ASP A 71 6.38 -7.88 -15.02
C ASP A 71 5.37 -7.92 -16.18
N PRO A 72 5.82 -8.07 -17.45
CA PRO A 72 4.93 -8.09 -18.60
C PRO A 72 4.23 -9.45 -18.78
N SER A 73 4.52 -10.45 -17.94
CA SER A 73 3.96 -11.79 -18.08
C SER A 73 2.43 -11.77 -17.93
N LYS A 74 1.79 -12.60 -18.74
CA LYS A 74 0.33 -12.79 -18.73
C LYS A 74 0.00 -14.21 -18.34
N ASP A 75 -0.99 -14.35 -17.48
CA ASP A 75 -1.61 -15.62 -17.08
C ASP A 75 -3.12 -15.42 -17.13
N GLY A 76 -3.81 -16.29 -17.86
CA GLY A 76 -5.25 -16.14 -18.14
C GLY A 76 -5.62 -14.86 -18.91
N GLY A 77 -4.69 -14.28 -19.69
CA GLY A 77 -4.91 -13.04 -20.45
C GLY A 77 -4.70 -11.74 -19.65
N PHE A 78 -4.52 -11.83 -18.33
CA PHE A 78 -4.25 -10.70 -17.45
C PHE A 78 -2.76 -10.59 -17.15
N THR A 79 -2.22 -9.36 -17.10
CA THR A 79 -0.87 -9.14 -16.58
C THR A 79 -0.82 -9.43 -15.07
N ARG A 80 0.37 -9.61 -14.52
CA ARG A 80 0.53 -9.84 -13.07
C ARG A 80 -0.04 -8.68 -12.25
N TYR A 81 0.25 -7.44 -12.64
CA TYR A 81 -0.32 -6.23 -12.03
C TYR A 81 -1.86 -6.19 -12.08
N GLN A 82 -2.48 -6.66 -13.17
CA GLN A 82 -3.95 -6.72 -13.27
C GLN A 82 -4.58 -7.76 -12.34
N ARG A 83 -3.88 -8.85 -12.04
CA ARG A 83 -4.37 -9.88 -11.10
C ARG A 83 -4.22 -9.47 -9.65
N PHE A 84 -3.18 -8.69 -9.33
CA PHE A 84 -2.86 -8.27 -7.97
C PHE A 84 -2.81 -6.74 -7.88
N HIS A 85 -3.94 -6.13 -7.54
CA HIS A 85 -4.02 -4.68 -7.36
C HIS A 85 -3.54 -4.28 -5.96
N CYS A 86 -2.43 -3.54 -5.88
CA CYS A 86 -1.80 -3.12 -4.63
C CYS A 86 -2.21 -1.70 -4.24
N ILE A 87 -2.80 -1.52 -3.06
CA ILE A 87 -3.19 -0.22 -2.51
C ILE A 87 -2.34 0.10 -1.27
N THR A 88 -1.63 1.23 -1.27
CA THR A 88 -0.79 1.68 -0.14
C THR A 88 -1.47 2.80 0.65
N PHE A 89 -1.75 2.56 1.93
CA PHE A 89 -2.34 3.57 2.82
C PHE A 89 -1.39 3.97 3.96
N ASN A 90 -1.05 5.26 4.06
CA ASN A 90 -0.26 5.80 5.18
C ASN A 90 -1.19 6.26 6.32
N ALA A 91 -1.33 5.39 7.33
CA ALA A 91 -2.17 5.65 8.51
C ALA A 91 -1.74 6.88 9.33
N TRP A 92 -0.44 7.21 9.39
CA TRP A 92 0.07 8.32 10.19
C TRP A 92 -0.48 9.68 9.74
N ARG A 93 -0.83 9.81 8.45
CA ARG A 93 -1.43 11.04 7.90
C ARG A 93 -2.82 11.34 8.46
N PHE A 94 -3.48 10.35 9.05
CA PHE A 94 -4.88 10.44 9.50
C PHE A 94 -5.03 10.18 11.02
N GLY A 95 -3.95 10.25 11.80
CA GLY A 95 -3.96 10.01 13.24
C GLY A 95 -4.37 11.20 14.12
N GLY A 96 -4.73 12.34 13.53
CA GLY A 96 -5.15 13.55 14.28
C GLY A 96 -6.56 13.40 14.88
N LYS A 97 -6.85 14.14 15.96
CA LYS A 97 -8.12 14.05 16.72
C LYS A 97 -9.40 14.24 15.87
N ASP A 98 -9.32 14.98 14.77
CA ASP A 98 -10.46 15.30 13.89
C ASP A 98 -10.50 14.45 12.60
N GLN A 99 -9.58 13.49 12.43
CA GLN A 99 -9.48 12.67 11.23
C GLN A 99 -10.02 11.26 11.49
N ASP A 100 -11.02 10.85 10.71
CA ASP A 100 -11.54 9.48 10.74
C ASP A 100 -10.70 8.59 9.80
N ILE A 101 -9.78 7.82 10.38
CA ILE A 101 -8.92 6.87 9.66
C ILE A 101 -9.71 5.83 8.86
N LYS A 102 -10.89 5.38 9.35
CA LYS A 102 -11.71 4.39 8.65
C LYS A 102 -12.31 5.00 7.40
N ARG A 103 -12.85 6.22 7.52
CA ARG A 103 -13.38 6.97 6.39
C ARG A 103 -12.30 7.28 5.37
N ALA A 104 -11.11 7.67 5.83
CA ALA A 104 -9.96 7.95 4.97
C ALA A 104 -9.51 6.70 4.20
N LEU A 105 -9.41 5.55 4.88
CA LEU A 105 -9.04 4.27 4.26
C LEU A 105 -10.08 3.84 3.21
N LEU A 106 -11.37 3.84 3.56
CA LEU A 106 -12.44 3.44 2.63
C LEU A 106 -12.51 4.35 1.40
N ARG A 107 -12.40 5.67 1.60
CA ARG A 107 -12.33 6.64 0.49
C ARG A 107 -11.12 6.38 -0.39
N HIS A 108 -9.94 6.19 0.21
CA HIS A 108 -8.72 5.96 -0.55
C HIS A 108 -8.80 4.67 -1.39
N VAL A 109 -9.23 3.56 -0.78
CA VAL A 109 -9.42 2.28 -1.49
C VAL A 109 -10.43 2.41 -2.63
N PHE A 110 -11.56 3.10 -2.41
CA PHE A 110 -12.58 3.27 -3.44
C PHE A 110 -12.06 4.06 -4.65
N LEU A 111 -11.35 5.16 -4.42
CA LEU A 111 -10.78 5.97 -5.48
C LEU A 111 -9.70 5.20 -6.26
N GLU A 112 -8.83 4.45 -5.56
CA GLU A 112 -7.77 3.62 -6.17
C GLU A 112 -8.33 2.44 -7.00
N LEU A 113 -9.59 2.05 -6.78
CA LEU A 113 -10.28 1.04 -7.58
C LEU A 113 -11.06 1.64 -8.77
N GLY A 114 -10.89 2.95 -9.05
CA GLY A 114 -11.56 3.64 -10.16
C GLY A 114 -12.94 4.20 -9.81
N GLY A 115 -13.26 4.34 -8.53
CA GLY A 115 -14.50 4.95 -8.09
C GLY A 115 -14.50 6.47 -8.25
N GLU A 116 -15.64 7.04 -8.66
CA GLU A 116 -15.83 8.49 -8.81
C GLU A 116 -16.20 9.17 -7.48
N GLU A 117 -15.58 10.32 -7.19
CA GLU A 117 -15.74 11.02 -5.91
C GLU A 117 -17.19 11.49 -5.64
N GLU A 118 -17.93 11.86 -6.68
CA GLU A 118 -19.34 12.26 -6.58
C GLU A 118 -20.21 11.11 -6.06
N ASN A 119 -20.01 9.91 -6.59
CA ASN A 119 -20.71 8.69 -6.17
C ASN A 119 -20.40 8.30 -4.71
N LEU A 120 -19.18 8.60 -4.26
CA LEU A 120 -18.75 8.28 -2.90
C LEU A 120 -19.43 9.19 -1.87
N ARG A 121 -19.52 10.50 -2.14
CA ARG A 121 -20.21 11.44 -1.25
C ARG A 121 -21.67 11.03 -1.07
N ASP A 122 -22.37 10.75 -2.17
CA ASP A 122 -23.77 10.35 -2.11
C ASP A 122 -24.02 9.08 -1.28
N LYS A 123 -23.14 8.07 -1.40
CA LYS A 123 -23.30 6.80 -0.66
C LYS A 123 -22.88 6.90 0.81
N LEU A 124 -21.76 7.57 1.11
CA LEU A 124 -21.27 7.73 2.49
C LEU A 124 -22.19 8.64 3.32
N PHE A 125 -22.70 9.75 2.73
CA PHE A 125 -23.62 10.63 3.45
C PHE A 125 -24.99 9.98 3.71
N ARG A 126 -25.54 9.22 2.77
CA ARG A 126 -26.84 8.52 2.95
C ARG A 126 -26.80 7.46 4.05
N GLN A 127 -25.70 6.71 4.19
CA GLN A 127 -25.58 5.67 5.24
C GLN A 127 -25.49 6.25 6.66
N VAL A 128 -24.88 7.42 6.85
CA VAL A 128 -24.84 8.08 8.17
C VAL A 128 -26.24 8.49 8.63
N SER A 129 -27.09 8.93 7.71
CA SER A 129 -28.47 9.31 8.03
C SER A 129 -29.36 8.13 8.44
N THR A 130 -29.08 6.89 8.00
CA THR A 130 -29.92 5.72 8.33
C THR A 130 -29.69 5.23 9.76
N THR A 131 -28.50 5.45 10.34
CA THR A 131 -28.12 4.86 11.64
C THR A 131 -28.67 5.63 12.85
N LEU A 132 -29.27 6.81 12.67
CA LEU A 132 -29.84 7.63 13.75
C LEU A 132 -31.34 7.38 14.03
N SER A 133 -31.92 6.29 13.49
CA SER A 133 -33.35 5.99 13.66
C SER A 133 -33.67 4.77 14.53
N ILE A 134 -32.71 4.25 15.30
CA ILE A 134 -33.03 3.24 16.31
C ILE A 134 -33.60 3.96 17.53
N ALA A 135 -34.92 4.11 17.55
CA ALA A 135 -35.66 4.53 18.72
C ALA A 135 -35.38 3.56 19.88
N LYS A 136 -34.97 4.13 21.02
CA LYS A 136 -34.74 3.40 22.27
C LYS A 136 -36.10 2.91 22.81
N PRO A 137 -36.21 1.67 23.31
CA PRO A 137 -37.44 1.17 23.93
C PRO A 137 -37.82 1.94 25.20
#